data_AF-A0AAV9EZZ1-F1
#
_entry.id   AF-A0AAV9EZZ1-F1
#
_cell.length_a   1.000
_cell.length_b   1.000
_cell.length_c   1.000
_cell.angle_alpha   90.00
_cell.angle_beta   90.00
_cell.angle_gamma   90.00
#
_symmetry.space_group_name_H-M   'P 1'
#
loop_
_entity.id
_entity.type
_entity.pdbx_description
1 polymer ?
#
loop_
_entity_poly.entity_id
_entity_poly.type
_entity_poly.pdbx_seq_one_letter_code
_entity_poly.pdbx_strand_id
1 'polypeptide(L)'
;MKTIKEFYQSRDAAGIPKHNTHDICDFEYCDKYGENCGFPHLEDWRKELCLSALRSALINLETYRDTWDEQELLQMAHQSNHFTARSSILDLAEMTRRSNKGIYDYSNMRILIQDGELKNNYVNGLK
;
A
#
# COMPACT_ATOMS: atom_id res chain seq x y z
N MET A 1 -13.94 -14.38 -21.42
CA MET A 1 -13.71 -13.62 -22.68
C MET A 1 -14.69 -12.48 -22.91
N LYS A 2 -15.97 -12.55 -22.49
CA LYS A 2 -16.95 -11.47 -22.68
C LYS A 2 -16.51 -10.12 -22.06
N THR A 3 -16.08 -10.14 -20.81
CA THR A 3 -15.60 -8.96 -20.05
C THR A 3 -14.41 -8.25 -20.70
N ILE A 4 -13.46 -9.01 -21.27
CA ILE A 4 -12.31 -8.47 -22.00
C ILE A 4 -12.77 -7.75 -23.28
N LYS A 5 -13.76 -8.31 -24.00
CA LYS A 5 -14.32 -7.66 -25.19
C LYS A 5 -15.04 -6.37 -24.84
N GLU A 6 -15.83 -6.36 -23.77
CA GLU A 6 -16.52 -5.16 -23.26
C GLU A 6 -15.52 -4.08 -22.84
N PHE A 7 -14.41 -4.46 -22.20
CA PHE A 7 -13.32 -3.54 -21.86
C PHE A 7 -12.71 -2.87 -23.10
N TYR A 8 -12.32 -3.64 -24.12
CA TYR A 8 -11.77 -3.06 -25.36
C TYR A 8 -12.79 -2.19 -26.10
N GLN A 9 -14.06 -2.62 -26.17
CA GLN A 9 -15.14 -1.83 -26.77
C GLN A 9 -15.33 -0.49 -26.06
N SER A 10 -15.28 -0.47 -24.73
CA SER A 10 -15.36 0.76 -23.95
C SER A 10 -14.17 1.70 -24.22
N ARG A 11 -12.95 1.17 -24.33
CA ARG A 11 -11.75 1.97 -24.63
C ARG A 11 -11.77 2.52 -26.05
N ASP A 12 -12.20 1.71 -27.02
CA ASP A 12 -12.37 2.12 -28.41
C ASP A 12 -13.43 3.23 -28.51
N ALA A 13 -14.56 3.10 -27.80
CA ALA A 13 -15.61 4.11 -27.74
C ALA A 13 -15.15 5.44 -27.09
N ALA A 14 -14.24 5.37 -26.12
CA ALA A 14 -13.61 6.53 -25.50
C ALA A 14 -12.44 7.12 -26.33
N GLY A 15 -12.14 6.55 -27.51
CA GLY A 15 -11.05 7.01 -28.37
C GLY A 15 -9.65 6.74 -27.82
N ILE A 16 -9.51 5.80 -26.88
CA ILE A 16 -8.24 5.52 -26.22
C ILE A 16 -7.36 4.64 -27.12
N PRO A 17 -6.11 5.06 -27.42
CA PRO A 17 -5.19 4.25 -28.23
C PRO A 17 -4.90 2.90 -27.60
N LYS A 18 -4.71 1.86 -28.43
CA LYS A 18 -4.41 0.49 -27.96
C LYS A 18 -3.16 0.39 -27.09
N HIS A 19 -2.14 1.24 -27.28
CA HIS A 19 -0.95 1.23 -26.44
C HIS A 19 -1.23 1.72 -25.00
N ASN A 20 -2.33 2.45 -24.79
CA ASN A 20 -2.80 2.86 -23.47
C ASN A 20 -3.76 1.86 -22.84
N THR A 21 -3.85 0.61 -23.34
CA THR A 21 -4.72 -0.43 -22.75
C THR A 21 -4.48 -0.62 -21.25
N HIS A 22 -3.24 -0.45 -20.79
CA HIS A 22 -2.82 -0.61 -19.40
C HIS A 22 -2.80 0.69 -18.59
N ASP A 23 -3.26 1.79 -19.18
CA ASP A 23 -3.53 3.02 -18.45
C ASP A 23 -4.89 2.86 -17.74
N ILE A 24 -4.82 2.23 -16.57
CA ILE A 24 -5.95 1.85 -15.70
C ILE A 24 -5.71 2.32 -14.26
N CYS A 25 -4.89 3.36 -14.09
CA CYS A 25 -4.51 3.91 -12.80
C CYS A 25 -5.64 4.76 -12.20
N ASP A 26 -6.81 4.13 -12.04
CA ASP A 26 -8.05 4.71 -11.58
C ASP A 26 -8.42 4.10 -10.22
N PHE A 27 -8.73 4.95 -9.24
CA PHE A 27 -9.15 4.51 -7.91
C PHE A 27 -10.46 3.72 -7.98
N GLU A 28 -11.38 4.03 -8.87
CA GLU A 28 -12.62 3.27 -9.00
C GLU A 28 -12.37 1.85 -9.53
N TYR A 29 -11.39 1.67 -10.41
CA TYR A 29 -10.98 0.34 -10.86
C TYR A 29 -10.35 -0.47 -9.71
N CYS A 30 -9.48 0.17 -8.91
CA CYS A 30 -8.85 -0.43 -7.75
C CYS A 30 -9.88 -0.82 -6.67
N ASP A 31 -10.83 0.06 -6.35
CA ASP A 31 -11.87 -0.18 -5.35
C ASP A 31 -12.78 -1.36 -5.78
N LYS A 32 -13.26 -1.38 -7.04
CA LYS A 32 -14.05 -2.50 -7.59
C LYS A 32 -13.29 -3.83 -7.52
N TYR A 33 -11.98 -3.82 -7.75
CA TYR A 33 -11.18 -5.03 -7.63
C TYR A 33 -11.03 -5.45 -6.15
N GLY A 34 -10.83 -4.48 -5.26
CA GLY A 34 -10.78 -4.68 -3.82
C GLY A 34 -12.06 -5.31 -3.24
N GLU A 35 -13.23 -4.85 -3.69
CA GLU A 35 -14.53 -5.40 -3.30
C GLU A 35 -14.62 -6.91 -3.56
N ASN A 36 -14.15 -7.38 -4.73
CA ASN A 36 -14.14 -8.79 -5.09
C ASN A 36 -13.25 -9.64 -4.16
N CYS A 37 -12.28 -9.02 -3.51
CA CYS A 37 -11.36 -9.65 -2.57
C CYS A 37 -11.73 -9.37 -1.10
N GLY A 38 -12.82 -8.64 -0.83
CA GLY A 38 -13.24 -8.25 0.51
C GLY A 38 -12.33 -7.19 1.16
N PHE A 39 -11.56 -6.45 0.36
CA PHE A 39 -10.75 -5.33 0.84
C PHE A 39 -11.61 -4.07 0.99
N PRO A 40 -11.38 -3.27 2.06
CA PRO A 40 -12.04 -1.98 2.18
C PRO A 40 -11.58 -1.04 1.07
N HIS A 41 -12.45 -0.10 0.71
CA HIS A 41 -12.11 0.96 -0.24
C HIS A 41 -11.01 1.83 0.32
N LEU A 42 -10.19 2.38 -0.59
CA LEU A 42 -9.14 3.29 -0.19
C LEU A 42 -9.76 4.57 0.40
N GLU A 43 -9.25 5.01 1.56
CA GLU A 43 -9.75 6.21 2.22
C GLU A 43 -9.48 7.46 1.37
N ASP A 44 -10.42 8.42 1.35
CA ASP A 44 -10.35 9.60 0.48
C ASP A 44 -9.07 10.42 0.70
N TRP A 45 -8.63 10.57 1.95
CA TRP A 45 -7.41 11.29 2.28
C TRP A 45 -6.15 10.65 1.65
N ARG A 46 -6.16 9.34 1.36
CA ARG A 46 -5.06 8.65 0.66
C ARG A 46 -5.11 8.85 -0.83
N LYS A 47 -6.31 8.87 -1.41
CA LYS A 47 -6.52 9.22 -2.81
C LYS A 47 -5.99 10.65 -3.05
N GLU A 48 -6.37 11.58 -2.20
CA GLU A 48 -5.88 12.97 -2.25
C GLU A 48 -4.37 13.08 -2.04
N LEU A 49 -3.80 12.36 -1.06
CA LEU A 49 -2.35 12.37 -0.84
C LEU A 49 -1.58 11.84 -2.07
N CYS A 50 -2.09 10.78 -2.71
CA CYS A 50 -1.51 10.25 -3.95
C CYS A 50 -1.61 11.25 -5.11
N LEU A 51 -2.78 11.86 -5.32
CA LEU A 51 -2.98 12.86 -6.36
C LEU A 51 -2.11 14.10 -6.14
N SER A 52 -1.93 14.53 -4.89
CA SER A 52 -1.07 15.67 -4.58
C SER A 52 0.39 15.38 -4.92
N ALA A 53 0.91 14.21 -4.55
CA ALA A 53 2.26 13.80 -4.92
C ALA A 53 2.47 13.76 -6.45
N LEU A 54 1.47 13.27 -7.20
CA LEU A 54 1.50 13.27 -8.66
C LEU A 54 1.49 14.70 -9.24
N ARG A 55 0.63 15.58 -8.72
CA ARG A 55 0.59 17.00 -9.12
C ARG A 55 1.92 17.69 -8.85
N SER A 56 2.50 17.48 -7.67
CA SER A 56 3.80 18.05 -7.30
C SER A 56 4.92 17.53 -8.20
N ALA A 57 4.93 16.25 -8.54
CA ALA A 57 5.90 15.68 -9.48
C ALA A 57 5.77 16.28 -10.90
N LEU A 58 4.55 16.60 -11.34
CA LEU A 58 4.31 17.26 -12.63
C LEU A 58 4.74 18.74 -12.63
N ILE A 59 4.60 19.43 -11.49
CA ILE A 59 4.94 20.85 -11.34
C ILE A 59 6.45 21.02 -11.14
N ASN A 60 7.06 20.19 -10.31
CA ASN A 60 8.46 20.34 -9.89
C ASN A 60 9.12 18.97 -9.66
N LEU A 61 9.50 18.34 -10.77
CA LEU A 61 10.07 16.99 -10.78
C LEU A 61 11.35 16.85 -9.95
N GLU A 62 12.13 17.92 -9.81
CA GLU A 62 13.42 17.89 -9.12
C GLU A 62 13.28 17.88 -7.60
N THR A 63 12.25 18.55 -7.05
CA THR A 63 12.16 18.79 -5.60
C THR A 63 10.87 18.30 -4.94
N TYR A 64 9.90 17.76 -5.69
CA TYR A 64 8.63 17.28 -5.11
C TYR A 64 8.77 16.22 -4.02
N ARG A 65 9.93 15.57 -3.92
CA ARG A 65 10.23 14.58 -2.87
C ARG A 65 10.76 15.21 -1.59
N ASP A 66 11.29 16.43 -1.70
CA ASP A 66 11.90 17.18 -0.61
C ASP A 66 10.97 18.28 -0.09
N THR A 67 9.99 18.70 -0.90
CA THR A 67 9.01 19.74 -0.56
C THR A 67 7.57 19.24 -0.76
N TRP A 68 6.74 19.44 0.26
CA TRP A 68 5.32 19.09 0.26
C TRP A 68 4.55 20.04 1.19
N ASP A 69 3.34 20.42 0.79
CA ASP A 69 2.51 21.40 1.50
C ASP A 69 1.38 20.73 2.30
N GLU A 70 1.11 19.44 2.08
CA GLU A 70 -0.05 18.71 2.58
C GLU A 70 0.13 18.21 4.02
N GLN A 71 0.49 19.10 4.94
CA GLN A 71 0.78 18.76 6.35
C GLN A 71 -0.42 18.08 7.05
N GLU A 72 -1.66 18.47 6.73
CA GLU A 72 -2.86 17.85 7.29
C GLU A 72 -3.06 16.40 6.83
N LEU A 73 -2.85 16.11 5.54
CA LEU A 73 -2.95 14.74 5.01
C LEU A 73 -1.85 13.84 5.58
N LEU A 74 -0.65 14.39 5.81
CA LEU A 74 0.44 13.68 6.46
C LEU A 74 0.17 13.42 7.95
N GLN A 75 -0.44 14.38 8.65
CA GLN A 75 -0.90 14.19 10.02
C GLN A 75 -1.93 13.05 10.10
N MET A 76 -2.91 13.03 9.19
CA MET A 76 -3.89 11.93 9.07
C MET A 76 -3.21 10.59 8.78
N ALA A 77 -2.21 10.58 7.88
CA ALA A 77 -1.44 9.39 7.57
C ALA A 77 -0.72 8.84 8.80
N HIS A 78 -0.04 9.72 9.54
CA HIS A 78 0.69 9.37 10.76
C HIS A 78 -0.22 8.84 11.88
N GLN A 79 -1.44 9.37 11.99
CA GLN A 79 -2.43 8.92 12.95
C GLN A 79 -3.19 7.66 12.50
N SER A 80 -3.11 7.30 11.21
CA SER A 80 -3.81 6.14 10.68
C SER A 80 -3.21 4.83 11.21
N ASN A 81 -4.10 3.89 11.58
CA ASN A 81 -3.73 2.55 12.05
C ASN A 81 -2.93 1.75 11.03
N HIS A 82 -2.91 2.13 9.77
CA HIS A 82 -2.16 1.42 8.73
C HIS A 82 -0.66 1.71 8.75
N PHE A 83 -0.24 2.90 9.20
CA PHE A 83 1.18 3.24 9.38
C PHE A 83 1.63 2.96 10.83
N THR A 84 0.71 3.01 11.78
CA THR A 84 0.97 2.69 13.20
C THR A 84 0.75 1.22 13.56
N ALA A 85 0.13 0.41 12.68
CA ALA A 85 0.20 -1.05 12.73
C ALA A 85 1.59 -1.52 12.29
N ARG A 86 2.61 -1.11 13.06
CA ARG A 86 3.62 -2.06 13.46
C ARG A 86 2.86 -3.13 14.25
N SER A 87 2.42 -4.14 13.51
CA SER A 87 1.73 -5.34 13.95
C SER A 87 1.68 -5.45 15.46
N SER A 88 0.47 -5.45 16.04
CA SER A 88 0.35 -6.16 17.31
C SER A 88 0.98 -7.53 17.07
N ILE A 89 1.92 -7.95 17.92
CA ILE A 89 2.70 -9.19 17.70
C ILE A 89 1.76 -10.39 17.46
N LEU A 90 0.50 -10.28 17.87
CA LEU A 90 -0.59 -11.22 17.63
C LEU A 90 -1.02 -11.31 16.16
N ASP A 91 -1.12 -10.20 15.42
CA ASP A 91 -1.61 -10.21 14.03
C ASP A 91 -0.63 -10.89 13.07
N LEU A 92 0.68 -10.59 13.20
CA LEU A 92 1.72 -11.31 12.46
C LEU A 92 1.79 -12.80 12.87
N ALA A 93 1.64 -13.12 14.15
CA ALA A 93 1.63 -14.51 14.59
C ALA A 93 0.44 -15.32 14.05
N GLU A 94 -0.74 -14.70 13.93
CA GLU A 94 -1.94 -15.32 13.35
C GLU A 94 -1.80 -15.53 11.83
N MET A 95 -1.23 -14.54 11.13
CA MET A 95 -0.95 -14.60 9.69
C MET A 95 0.13 -15.63 9.36
N THR A 96 1.21 -15.70 10.13
CA THR A 96 2.25 -16.73 10.00
C THR A 96 1.73 -18.12 10.38
N ARG A 97 0.88 -18.25 11.40
CA ARG A 97 0.26 -19.54 11.78
C ARG A 97 -0.69 -20.08 10.70
N ARG A 98 -1.41 -19.22 9.97
CA ARG A 98 -2.23 -19.63 8.80
C ARG A 98 -1.40 -20.01 7.58
N SER A 99 -0.26 -19.35 7.37
CA SER A 99 0.67 -19.65 6.27
C SER A 99 1.51 -20.91 6.52
N ASN A 100 1.98 -21.12 7.75
CA ASN A 100 2.92 -22.19 8.10
C ASN A 100 2.21 -23.47 8.57
N LYS A 101 1.31 -23.99 7.73
CA LYS A 101 1.08 -25.46 7.71
C LYS A 101 2.31 -26.24 7.22
N GLY A 102 3.37 -25.55 6.83
CA GLY A 102 4.71 -26.10 6.79
C GLY A 102 5.73 -24.97 6.91
N ILE A 103 6.73 -25.25 7.75
CA ILE A 103 8.09 -24.69 7.70
C ILE A 103 8.30 -23.34 8.42
N TYR A 104 9.15 -23.41 9.46
CA TYR A 104 9.80 -22.36 10.27
C TYR A 104 9.11 -21.90 11.57
N ASP A 105 9.77 -22.24 12.67
CA ASP A 105 9.52 -21.80 14.05
C ASP A 105 10.27 -20.48 14.31
N TYR A 106 9.52 -19.41 14.56
CA TYR A 106 10.02 -18.06 14.79
C TYR A 106 10.00 -17.66 16.28
N SER A 107 9.95 -18.62 17.20
CA SER A 107 9.78 -18.39 18.66
C SER A 107 10.83 -17.47 19.32
N ASN A 108 11.93 -17.13 18.64
CA ASN A 108 13.03 -16.32 19.20
C ASN A 108 13.18 -14.90 18.63
N MET A 109 12.31 -14.41 17.76
CA MET A 109 12.43 -13.05 17.23
C MET A 109 11.67 -12.03 18.11
N ARG A 110 12.27 -11.63 19.24
CA ARG A 110 11.79 -10.47 20.02
C ARG A 110 12.39 -9.19 19.46
N ILE A 111 11.60 -8.45 18.68
CA ILE A 111 11.91 -7.07 18.31
C ILE A 111 11.34 -6.16 19.41
N LEU A 112 12.19 -5.69 20.32
CA LEU A 112 11.82 -4.66 21.30
C LEU A 112 12.13 -3.29 20.67
N ILE A 113 11.09 -2.48 20.45
CA ILE A 113 11.25 -1.05 20.16
C ILE A 113 11.28 -0.34 21.49
N GLN A 114 12.39 0.32 21.80
CA GLN A 114 12.50 1.23 22.93
C GLN A 114 13.02 2.57 22.39
N ASP A 115 12.27 3.63 22.64
CA ASP A 115 12.60 5.02 22.29
C ASP A 115 12.83 5.31 20.79
N GLY A 116 12.07 4.64 19.91
CA GLY A 116 11.96 5.03 18.50
C GLY A 116 13.11 4.59 17.58
N GLU A 117 14.12 3.88 18.09
CA GLU A 117 15.21 3.34 17.25
C GLU A 117 15.11 1.83 17.01
N LEU A 118 15.38 1.41 15.77
CA LEU A 118 15.51 0.01 15.37
C LEU A 118 16.88 -0.53 15.81
N LYS A 119 16.95 -1.20 16.97
CA LYS A 119 18.16 -1.95 17.36
C LYS A 119 18.04 -3.42 16.94
N ASN A 120 18.75 -3.79 15.88
CA ASN A 120 18.96 -5.20 15.51
C ASN A 120 19.94 -5.83 16.49
N ASN A 121 19.44 -6.41 17.58
CA ASN A 121 20.25 -7.28 18.43
C ASN A 121 20.23 -8.70 17.86
N TYR A 122 21.11 -8.95 16.88
CA TYR A 122 21.52 -10.32 16.60
C TYR A 122 22.32 -10.83 17.80
N VAL A 123 21.66 -11.56 18.70
CA VAL A 123 22.37 -12.35 19.70
C VAL A 123 22.91 -13.56 18.95
N ASN A 124 24.20 -13.52 18.60
CA ASN A 124 24.93 -14.70 18.12
C ASN A 124 24.89 -15.76 19.24
N GLY A 125 23.99 -16.71 19.09
CA GLY A 125 23.80 -17.82 20.00
C GLY A 125 23.57 -19.10 19.23
N LEU A 126 24.61 -19.61 18.59
CA LEU A 126 24.71 -21.02 18.25
C LEU A 126 26.04 -21.53 18.82
N LYS A 127 25.92 -22.41 19.82
CA LYS A 127 26.97 -23.39 20.14
C LYS A 127 27.07 -24.39 19.00
#